data_AF-A0A7S3QAZ9-F1
#
_entry.id   AF-A0A7S3QAZ9-F1
#
_cell.length_a   1.000
_cell.length_b   1.000
_cell.length_c   1.000
_cell.angle_alpha   90.00
_cell.angle_beta   90.00
_cell.angle_gamma   90.00
#
_symmetry.space_group_name_H-M   'P 1'
#
loop_
_entity.id
_entity.type
_entity.pdbx_description
1 polymer ?
#
loop_
_entity_poly.entity_id
_entity_poly.type
_entity_poly.pdbx_seq_one_letter_code
_entity_poly.pdbx_strand_id
1 'polypeptide(L)'
;MTKQAVLLSDRAKGKPLPAGSLNYVDCSSNMTRFTSDVKKNKAISTLLKVPVLDYTSYESLTDYTYYGRHLPRADQEWLVNLPPIEKVAELFKRKKDANNNEEQTMCIKSTMLFPTFAQHLIDSFIDTVYHY
;
A
#
# COMPACT_ATOMS: atom_id res chain seq x y z
N MET A 1 -43.02 6.32 -34.67
CA MET A 1 -42.56 4.94 -34.41
C MET A 1 -41.79 4.38 -35.61
N THR A 2 -40.67 4.97 -36.03
CA THR A 2 -40.09 4.58 -37.34
C THR A 2 -38.58 4.80 -37.48
N LYS A 3 -37.81 4.86 -36.39
CA LYS A 3 -36.33 4.89 -36.47
C LYS A 3 -35.64 3.70 -35.79
N GLN A 4 -36.14 3.21 -34.66
CA GLN A 4 -35.56 2.02 -34.02
C GLN A 4 -35.83 0.71 -34.76
N ALA A 5 -36.96 0.61 -35.49
CA ALA A 5 -37.31 -0.62 -36.19
C ALA A 5 -36.43 -0.89 -37.43
N VAL A 6 -35.85 0.14 -38.05
CA VAL A 6 -35.03 -0.01 -39.27
C VAL A 6 -33.62 -0.55 -38.95
N LEU A 7 -33.07 -0.21 -37.77
CA LEU A 7 -31.73 -0.65 -37.38
C LEU A 7 -31.66 -2.14 -37.01
N LEU A 8 -32.79 -2.77 -36.67
CA LEU A 8 -32.84 -4.20 -36.36
C LEU A 8 -32.90 -5.07 -37.63
N SER A 9 -33.45 -4.58 -38.74
CA SER A 9 -33.52 -5.34 -40.00
C SER A 9 -32.18 -5.43 -40.75
N ASP A 10 -31.29 -4.46 -40.54
CA ASP A 10 -30.02 -4.39 -41.28
C ASP A 10 -28.91 -5.26 -40.67
N ARG A 11 -29.05 -5.68 -39.40
CA ARG A 11 -28.12 -6.64 -38.76
C ARG A 11 -28.24 -8.06 -39.32
N ALA A 12 -29.38 -8.41 -39.92
CA ALA A 12 -29.63 -9.74 -40.50
C ALA A 12 -29.07 -9.92 -41.92
N LYS A 13 -28.58 -8.85 -42.58
CA LYS A 13 -28.15 -8.90 -43.99
C LYS A 13 -26.65 -8.67 -44.22
N GLY A 14 -25.83 -8.76 -43.16
CA GLY A 14 -24.37 -8.85 -43.30
C GLY A 14 -23.70 -7.69 -44.05
N LYS A 15 -24.26 -6.47 -44.03
CA LYS A 15 -23.59 -5.29 -44.58
C LYS A 15 -22.73 -4.60 -43.51
N PRO A 16 -21.49 -4.21 -43.81
CA PRO A 16 -20.65 -3.49 -42.86
C PRO A 16 -21.20 -2.07 -42.64
N LEU A 17 -21.32 -1.68 -41.37
CA LEU A 17 -21.69 -0.33 -40.94
C LEU A 17 -20.52 0.64 -41.15
N PRO A 18 -20.78 1.92 -41.51
CA PRO A 18 -19.74 2.88 -41.84
C PRO A 18 -18.82 3.21 -40.65
N ALA A 19 -17.54 3.38 -40.93
CA ALA A 19 -16.49 3.70 -39.98
C ALA A 19 -16.75 5.06 -39.30
N GLY A 20 -17.20 5.01 -38.05
CA GLY A 20 -17.38 6.20 -37.22
C GLY A 20 -18.17 5.89 -35.96
N SER A 21 -17.53 5.98 -34.79
CA SER A 21 -18.04 5.73 -33.42
C SER A 21 -17.82 4.32 -32.86
N LEU A 22 -16.54 3.95 -32.70
CA LEU A 22 -16.18 2.93 -31.70
C LEU A 22 -16.13 3.62 -30.32
N ASN A 23 -17.21 3.55 -29.56
CA ASN A 23 -17.11 3.73 -28.11
C ASN A 23 -16.34 2.53 -27.57
N TYR A 24 -15.08 2.74 -27.19
CA TYR A 24 -14.28 1.78 -26.45
C TYR A 24 -14.90 1.63 -25.06
N VAL A 25 -15.80 0.65 -24.90
CA VAL A 25 -16.28 0.24 -23.58
C VAL A 25 -15.17 -0.57 -22.94
N ASP A 26 -14.47 0.06 -21.99
CA ASP A 26 -13.39 -0.54 -21.23
C ASP A 26 -13.93 -1.64 -20.28
N CYS A 27 -13.95 -2.88 -20.78
CA CYS A 27 -14.34 -4.08 -20.04
C CYS A 27 -13.33 -4.47 -18.93
N SER A 28 -12.22 -3.76 -18.74
CA SER A 28 -11.18 -4.06 -17.73
C SER A 28 -11.51 -3.53 -16.32
N SER A 29 -12.38 -2.53 -16.24
CA SER A 29 -12.64 -1.76 -15.01
C SER A 29 -13.35 -2.55 -13.90
N ASN A 30 -14.16 -3.55 -14.24
CA ASN A 30 -14.91 -4.33 -13.24
C ASN A 30 -14.08 -5.50 -12.65
N MET A 31 -13.15 -6.07 -13.41
CA MET A 31 -12.31 -7.20 -12.95
C MET A 31 -11.15 -6.72 -12.05
N THR A 32 -10.66 -5.49 -12.27
CA THR A 32 -9.68 -4.85 -11.39
C THR A 32 -10.27 -4.48 -10.02
N ARG A 33 -11.53 -4.04 -9.96
CA ARG A 33 -12.21 -3.74 -8.68
C ARG A 33 -12.36 -4.98 -7.79
N PHE A 34 -12.90 -6.07 -8.34
CA PHE A 34 -13.15 -7.31 -7.58
C PHE A 34 -11.88 -7.92 -6.99
N THR A 35 -10.78 -7.97 -7.75
CA THR A 35 -9.51 -8.50 -7.24
C THR A 35 -8.88 -7.59 -6.18
N SER A 36 -9.12 -6.27 -6.27
CA SER A 36 -8.66 -5.32 -5.25
C SER A 36 -9.44 -5.48 -3.93
N ASP A 37 -10.74 -5.75 -4.01
CA ASP A 37 -11.61 -5.80 -2.83
C ASP A 37 -11.44 -7.11 -2.05
N VAL A 38 -11.21 -8.24 -2.74
CA VAL A 38 -10.86 -9.51 -2.09
C VAL A 38 -9.51 -9.43 -1.36
N LYS A 39 -8.53 -8.68 -1.90
CA LYS A 39 -7.23 -8.47 -1.24
C LYS A 39 -7.34 -7.62 0.03
N LYS A 40 -8.21 -6.60 0.03
CA LYS A 40 -8.41 -5.71 1.20
C LYS A 40 -9.01 -6.46 2.39
N ASN A 41 -9.96 -7.37 2.16
CA ASN A 41 -10.71 -7.99 3.25
C ASN A 41 -9.94 -9.08 4.02
N LYS A 42 -8.93 -9.73 3.42
CA LYS A 42 -8.16 -10.78 4.09
C LYS A 42 -7.16 -10.25 5.14
N ALA A 43 -6.71 -8.99 5.01
CA ALA A 43 -5.67 -8.43 5.86
C ALA A 43 -6.18 -7.93 7.23
N ILE A 44 -7.50 -7.74 7.39
CA ILE A 44 -8.07 -7.04 8.54
C ILE A 44 -8.19 -7.95 9.78
N SER A 45 -8.24 -9.29 9.61
CA SER A 45 -8.60 -10.20 10.70
C SER A 45 -7.49 -10.58 11.68
N THR A 46 -6.25 -10.08 11.51
CA THR A 46 -5.07 -10.48 12.32
C THR A 46 -4.44 -9.32 13.10
N LEU A 47 -5.13 -8.18 13.21
CA LEU A 47 -4.64 -7.04 13.99
C LEU A 47 -4.83 -7.29 15.50
N LEU A 48 -3.76 -7.76 16.15
CA LEU A 48 -3.61 -7.69 17.60
C LEU A 48 -3.38 -6.22 17.97
N LYS A 49 -4.42 -5.56 18.46
CA LYS A 49 -4.36 -4.14 18.80
C LYS A 49 -3.92 -3.94 20.25
N VAL A 50 -3.17 -2.83 20.42
CA VAL A 50 -2.52 -2.27 21.63
C VAL A 50 -1.21 -2.95 22.06
N PRO A 51 -0.09 -2.20 22.24
CA PRO A 51 1.21 -2.75 22.67
C PRO A 51 1.22 -3.26 24.12
N VAL A 52 0.18 -2.96 24.89
CA VAL A 52 0.01 -3.36 26.29
C VAL A 52 -0.58 -4.77 26.42
N LEU A 53 -1.28 -5.28 25.40
CA LEU A 53 -2.02 -6.54 25.46
C LEU A 53 -1.71 -7.43 24.25
N ASP A 54 -1.40 -8.70 24.50
CA ASP A 54 -1.10 -9.69 23.45
C ASP A 54 -2.36 -10.37 22.88
N TYR A 55 -3.55 -9.89 23.25
CA TYR A 55 -4.85 -10.40 22.82
C TYR A 55 -5.81 -9.25 22.51
N THR A 56 -6.88 -9.55 21.74
CA THR A 56 -7.91 -8.55 21.42
C THR A 56 -8.75 -8.24 22.66
N SER A 57 -8.76 -7.00 23.11
CA SER A 57 -9.61 -6.51 24.20
C SER A 57 -10.49 -5.35 23.73
N TYR A 58 -11.52 -5.01 24.50
CA TYR A 58 -12.34 -3.84 24.18
C TYR A 58 -11.52 -2.55 24.22
N GLU A 59 -10.70 -2.41 25.27
CA GLU A 59 -9.77 -1.30 25.43
C GLU A 59 -8.86 -1.15 24.22
N SER A 60 -8.41 -2.27 23.64
CA SER A 60 -7.56 -2.24 22.46
C SER A 60 -8.24 -1.87 21.16
N LEU A 61 -9.54 -2.08 21.07
CA LEU A 61 -10.33 -1.65 19.91
C LEU A 61 -10.71 -0.17 19.98
N THR A 62 -10.88 0.38 21.19
CA THR A 62 -11.38 1.73 21.41
C THR A 62 -10.30 2.78 21.63
N ASP A 63 -9.12 2.39 22.12
CA ASP A 63 -8.03 3.34 22.34
C ASP A 63 -7.24 3.59 21.05
N TYR A 64 -7.33 4.82 20.55
CA TYR A 64 -6.65 5.28 19.33
C TYR A 64 -5.27 5.88 19.60
N THR A 65 -4.86 5.99 20.87
CA THR A 65 -3.54 6.50 21.26
C THR A 65 -2.42 5.58 20.79
N TYR A 66 -2.72 4.29 20.64
CA TYR A 66 -1.74 3.27 20.29
C TYR A 66 -1.88 2.77 18.85
N TYR A 67 -0.74 2.50 18.23
CA TYR A 67 -0.70 1.80 16.95
C TYR A 67 -1.07 0.31 17.09
N GLY A 68 -1.80 -0.22 16.11
CA GLY A 68 -2.10 -1.64 16.02
C GLY A 68 -0.88 -2.46 15.60
N ARG A 69 -0.78 -3.70 16.09
CA ARG A 69 0.30 -4.63 15.76
C ARG A 69 -0.25 -5.86 15.03
N HIS A 70 0.57 -6.50 14.22
CA HIS A 70 0.21 -7.76 13.57
C HIS A 70 0.71 -8.99 14.33
N LEU A 71 1.69 -8.80 15.20
CA LEU A 71 2.35 -9.86 15.97
C LEU A 71 2.35 -9.49 17.46
N PRO A 72 2.26 -10.48 18.36
CA PRO A 72 2.37 -10.26 19.80
C PRO A 72 3.77 -9.75 20.16
N ARG A 73 3.94 -9.28 21.41
CA ARG A 73 5.25 -8.88 21.92
C ARG A 73 6.21 -10.08 21.89
N ALA A 74 7.48 -9.81 21.60
CA ALA A 74 8.52 -10.82 21.74
C ALA A 74 8.83 -11.08 23.22
N ASP A 75 9.26 -12.31 23.52
CA ASP A 75 9.65 -12.70 24.88
C ASP A 75 10.87 -11.90 25.38
N GLN A 76 10.91 -11.64 26.69
CA GLN A 76 11.98 -10.85 27.29
C GLN A 76 13.36 -11.52 27.15
N GLU A 77 13.40 -12.86 27.21
CA GLU A 77 14.62 -13.65 27.02
C GLU A 77 15.20 -13.47 25.61
N TRP A 78 14.34 -13.35 24.60
CA TRP A 78 14.76 -13.08 23.24
C TRP A 78 15.36 -11.67 23.14
N LEU A 79 14.72 -10.67 23.77
CA LEU A 79 15.19 -9.28 23.78
C LEU A 79 16.57 -9.10 24.41
N VAL A 80 16.89 -9.86 25.46
CA VAL A 80 18.21 -9.81 26.13
C VAL A 80 19.33 -10.32 25.21
N ASN A 81 19.01 -11.21 24.27
CA ASN A 81 19.97 -11.81 23.35
C ASN A 81 20.19 -10.99 22.06
N LEU A 82 19.61 -9.79 21.94
CA LEU A 82 19.82 -8.95 20.76
C LEU A 82 21.25 -8.39 20.69
N PRO A 83 21.80 -8.22 19.48
CA PRO A 83 23.07 -7.54 19.30
C PRO A 83 22.97 -6.06 19.73
N PRO A 84 24.07 -5.47 20.24
CA PRO A 84 24.10 -4.04 20.57
C PRO A 84 23.70 -3.16 19.38
N ILE A 85 22.89 -2.13 19.64
CA ILE A 85 22.35 -1.23 18.60
C ILE A 85 23.46 -0.57 17.77
N GLU A 86 24.59 -0.23 18.39
CA GLU A 86 25.72 0.43 17.73
C GLU A 86 26.31 -0.44 16.61
N LYS A 87 26.46 -1.75 16.87
CA LYS A 87 26.98 -2.71 15.87
C LYS A 87 26.01 -2.91 14.70
N VAL A 88 24.71 -2.89 14.98
CA VAL A 88 23.68 -3.04 13.94
C VAL A 88 23.58 -1.75 13.11
N ALA A 89 23.65 -0.59 13.75
CA ALA A 89 23.58 0.71 13.08
C ALA A 89 24.73 0.91 12.07
N GLU A 90 25.90 0.34 12.33
CA GLU A 90 27.03 0.34 11.39
C GLU A 90 26.70 -0.31 10.04
N LEU A 91 25.86 -1.36 10.03
CA LEU A 91 25.45 -2.04 8.81
C LEU A 91 24.57 -1.18 7.91
N PHE A 92 23.87 -0.19 8.48
CA PHE A 92 22.97 0.71 7.77
C PHE A 92 23.64 2.03 7.36
N LYS A 93 24.92 2.25 7.72
CA LYS A 93 25.66 3.42 7.26
C LYS A 93 25.92 3.32 5.76
N ARG A 94 25.82 4.45 5.06
CA ARG A 94 26.14 4.53 3.62
C ARG A 94 27.61 4.21 3.38
N LYS A 95 27.89 3.52 2.28
CA LYS A 95 29.25 3.24 1.84
C LYS A 95 29.97 4.54 1.47
N LYS A 96 31.25 4.63 1.80
CA LYS A 96 32.11 5.73 1.39
C LYS A 96 32.90 5.34 0.15
N ASP A 97 33.02 6.26 -0.79
CA ASP A 97 33.85 6.11 -1.99
C ASP A 97 35.34 6.32 -1.66
N ALA A 98 36.24 6.05 -2.61
CA ALA A 98 37.70 6.21 -2.48
C ALA A 98 38.11 7.64 -2.06
N ASN A 99 37.28 8.64 -2.35
CA ASN A 99 37.47 10.04 -1.96
C ASN A 99 36.87 10.38 -0.57
N ASN A 100 36.49 9.38 0.23
CA ASN A 100 35.80 9.54 1.53
C ASN A 100 34.42 10.24 1.48
N ASN A 101 33.83 10.40 0.29
CA ASN A 101 32.48 10.95 0.12
C ASN A 101 31.41 9.86 0.28
N GLU A 102 30.22 10.24 0.75
CA GLU A 102 29.07 9.33 0.84
C GLU A 102 28.55 8.96 -0.56
N GLU A 103 28.53 7.66 -0.87
CA GLU A 103 28.01 7.16 -2.14
C GLU A 103 26.48 7.08 -2.06
N GLN A 104 25.78 7.82 -2.93
CA GLN A 104 24.33 7.71 -3.06
C GLN A 104 23.96 6.72 -4.16
N THR A 105 23.19 5.68 -3.81
CA THR A 105 22.63 4.75 -4.80
C THR A 105 21.37 5.35 -5.42
N MET A 106 21.47 5.72 -6.70
CA MET A 106 20.34 6.30 -7.43
C MET A 106 19.37 5.22 -7.91
N CYS A 107 18.07 5.48 -7.76
CA CYS A 107 17.02 4.63 -8.32
C CYS A 107 16.71 5.07 -9.76
N ILE A 108 16.69 4.11 -10.69
CA ILE A 108 16.45 4.37 -12.12
C ILE A 108 15.03 4.91 -12.38
N LYS A 109 14.07 4.57 -11.52
CA LYS A 109 12.62 4.80 -11.77
C LYS A 109 12.03 5.97 -11.00
N SER A 110 12.58 6.32 -9.84
CA SER A 110 11.98 7.32 -8.96
C SER A 110 12.79 8.62 -8.99
N THR A 111 12.11 9.72 -9.26
CA THR A 111 12.66 11.07 -9.09
C THR A 111 12.56 11.51 -7.64
N MET A 112 13.22 12.61 -7.29
CA MET A 112 13.15 13.21 -5.94
C MET A 112 11.75 13.67 -5.52
N LEU A 113 10.81 13.80 -6.45
CA LEU A 113 9.43 14.15 -6.11
C LEU A 113 8.75 13.05 -5.27
N PHE A 114 9.05 11.78 -5.59
CA PHE A 114 8.44 10.64 -4.91
C PHE A 114 8.82 10.54 -3.41
N PRO A 115 10.11 10.54 -3.01
CA PRO A 115 10.46 10.47 -1.60
C PRO A 115 9.94 11.66 -0.80
N THR A 116 9.97 12.88 -1.37
CA THR A 116 9.42 14.07 -0.69
C THR A 116 7.90 13.96 -0.49
N PHE A 117 7.18 13.49 -1.51
CA PHE A 117 5.75 13.23 -1.39
C PHE A 117 5.44 12.13 -0.37
N ALA A 118 6.18 11.03 -0.41
CA ALA A 118 6.01 9.92 0.53
C ALA A 118 6.25 10.39 1.97
N GLN A 119 7.29 11.19 2.21
CA GLN A 119 7.54 11.78 3.52
C GLN A 119 6.35 12.64 3.97
N HIS A 120 5.90 13.59 3.14
CA HIS A 120 4.78 14.47 3.50
C HIS A 120 3.49 13.70 3.81
N LEU A 121 3.20 12.65 3.03
CA LEU A 121 2.02 11.82 3.24
C LEU A 121 2.11 11.00 4.54
N ILE A 122 3.26 10.37 4.79
CA ILE A 122 3.45 9.49 5.95
C ILE A 122 3.54 10.29 7.26
N ASP A 123 4.14 11.47 7.23
CA ASP A 123 4.18 12.39 8.37
C ASP A 123 2.77 12.86 8.80
N SER A 124 1.76 12.74 7.92
CA SER A 124 0.36 13.02 8.28
C SER A 124 -0.29 11.91 9.12
N PHE A 125 0.28 10.69 9.14
CA PHE A 125 -0.27 9.54 9.86
C PHE A 125 0.62 9.04 11.00
N ILE A 126 1.94 9.19 10.87
CA ILE A 126 2.91 8.74 11.88
C ILE A 126 3.31 9.95 12.73
N ASP A 127 2.63 10.10 13.86
CA ASP A 127 2.94 11.05 14.90
C ASP A 127 3.13 10.29 16.22
N THR A 128 4.39 10.15 16.64
CA THR A 128 4.73 9.42 17.86
C THR A 128 4.86 10.38 19.02
N VAL A 129 3.98 10.25 20.02
CA VAL A 129 4.07 11.00 21.28
C VAL A 129 5.20 10.42 22.13
N TYR A 130 6.22 11.24 22.42
CA TYR A 130 7.26 10.91 23.38
C TYR A 130 6.86 11.38 24.78
N HIS A 131 6.62 10.44 25.68
CA HIS A 131 6.52 10.73 27.11
C HIS A 131 7.94 10.75 27.69
N TYR A 132 8.40 11.92 28.16
CA TYR A 132 9.71 12.13 28.80
C TYR A 132 9.67 11.87 30.30
#